data_AF-A0A952Q843-F1
#
_entry.id   AF-A0A952Q843-F1
#
_cell.length_a   1.000
_cell.length_b   1.000
_cell.length_c   1.000
_cell.angle_alpha   90.00
_cell.angle_beta   90.00
_cell.angle_gamma   90.00
#
_symmetry.space_group_name_H-M   'P 1'
#
loop_
_entity.id
_entity.type
_entity.pdbx_description
1 polymer ?
#
loop_
_entity_poly.entity_id
_entity_poly.type
_entity_poly.pdbx_seq_one_letter_code
_entity_poly.pdbx_strand_id
1 'polypeptide(L)'
;MTESTSESAWISAAEFHRRRSVSDWRVTGTGPQAVFAATSLSHAADLIAPIVAAAERFGILPDVDVRPEGVVVRIPYGRVWGIPAVAVEFAATVSRAAAELALTPDPSRAQSIGVYVAQNSEVDARPFFLAALGYEDFGDTDAIGPLRCGPQ
;
A
#
# COMPACT_ATOMS: atom_id res chain seq x y z
N MET A 1 20.04 -20.75 -28.24
CA MET A 1 20.01 -19.55 -27.38
C MET A 1 18.57 -19.32 -26.99
N THR A 2 18.19 -19.80 -25.81
CA THR A 2 16.88 -19.56 -25.21
C THR A 2 16.84 -18.12 -24.70
N GLU A 3 16.04 -17.27 -25.34
CA GLU A 3 15.57 -16.03 -24.71
C GLU A 3 14.73 -16.42 -23.50
N SER A 4 15.36 -16.40 -22.34
CA SER A 4 14.66 -16.44 -21.07
C SER A 4 14.01 -15.06 -20.93
N THR A 5 12.72 -14.96 -21.26
CA THR A 5 11.92 -13.77 -20.97
C THR A 5 11.92 -13.60 -19.45
N SER A 6 12.81 -12.75 -18.94
CA SER A 6 12.78 -12.35 -17.54
C SER A 6 11.43 -11.67 -17.33
N GLU A 7 10.49 -12.34 -16.68
CA GLU A 7 9.35 -11.64 -16.09
C GLU A 7 9.93 -10.50 -15.26
N SER A 8 9.50 -9.27 -15.56
CA SER A 8 9.95 -8.12 -14.81
C SER A 8 9.58 -8.34 -13.35
N ALA A 9 10.55 -8.15 -12.44
CA ALA A 9 10.33 -8.25 -11.00
C ALA A 9 9.24 -7.27 -10.49
N TRP A 10 8.83 -6.34 -11.36
CA TRP A 10 7.90 -5.28 -11.10
C TRP A 10 6.86 -5.20 -12.21
N ILE A 11 5.65 -4.77 -11.84
CA ILE A 11 4.52 -4.57 -12.74
C ILE A 11 3.92 -3.18 -12.52
N SER A 12 3.28 -2.63 -13.55
CA SER A 12 2.58 -1.36 -13.42
C SER A 12 1.22 -1.52 -12.73
N ALA A 13 0.62 -0.40 -12.30
CA ALA A 13 -0.73 -0.37 -11.73
C ALA A 13 -1.78 -1.02 -12.65
N ALA A 14 -1.72 -0.73 -13.95
CA ALA A 14 -2.64 -1.31 -14.93
C ALA A 14 -2.49 -2.83 -15.01
N GLU A 15 -1.27 -3.35 -14.92
CA GLU A 15 -1.00 -4.80 -14.95
C GLU A 15 -1.48 -5.49 -13.69
N PHE A 16 -1.29 -4.85 -12.53
CA PHE A 16 -1.84 -5.32 -11.26
C PHE A 16 -3.37 -5.43 -11.35
N HIS A 17 -4.07 -4.39 -11.81
CA HIS A 17 -5.54 -4.38 -11.94
C HIS A 17 -6.09 -5.31 -13.02
N ARG A 18 -5.29 -5.73 -14.01
CA ARG A 18 -5.70 -6.76 -14.99
C ARG A 18 -5.90 -8.13 -14.33
N ARG A 19 -5.36 -8.37 -13.14
CA ARG A 19 -5.53 -9.63 -12.41
C ARG A 19 -6.88 -9.61 -11.69
N ARG A 20 -7.77 -10.55 -12.02
CA ARG A 20 -9.10 -10.65 -11.38
C ARG A 20 -9.02 -10.96 -9.88
N SER A 21 -7.93 -11.59 -9.44
CA SER A 21 -7.71 -11.98 -8.05
C SER A 21 -7.44 -10.81 -7.10
N VAL A 22 -7.29 -9.58 -7.61
CA VAL A 22 -7.03 -8.38 -6.80
C VAL A 22 -8.14 -7.33 -6.92
N SER A 23 -9.38 -7.74 -7.22
CA SER A 23 -10.53 -6.83 -7.36
C SER A 23 -10.81 -5.97 -6.13
N ASP A 24 -10.39 -6.43 -4.95
CA ASP A 24 -10.59 -5.72 -3.67
C ASP A 24 -9.58 -4.59 -3.45
N TRP A 25 -8.56 -4.50 -4.31
CA TRP A 25 -7.42 -3.59 -4.15
C TRP A 25 -7.49 -2.42 -5.13
N ARG A 26 -7.05 -1.24 -4.69
CA ARG A 26 -6.82 -0.07 -5.53
C ARG A 26 -5.38 0.37 -5.45
N VAL A 27 -4.81 0.77 -6.57
CA VAL A 27 -3.47 1.37 -6.61
C VAL A 27 -3.65 2.88 -6.52
N THR A 28 -3.10 3.47 -5.46
CA THR A 28 -3.11 4.92 -5.22
C THR A 28 -1.70 5.48 -5.36
N GLY A 29 -1.48 6.77 -5.04
CA GLY A 29 -0.15 7.38 -5.06
C GLY A 29 0.89 6.70 -4.16
N THR A 30 0.44 5.92 -3.16
CA THR A 30 1.30 5.20 -2.21
C THR A 30 1.41 3.69 -2.49
N GLY A 31 0.78 3.21 -3.58
CA GLY A 31 0.79 1.80 -3.95
C GLY A 31 -0.56 1.09 -3.84
N PRO A 32 -0.56 -0.24 -3.99
CA PRO A 32 -1.74 -1.08 -3.78
C PRO A 32 -2.24 -0.99 -2.33
N GLN A 33 -3.54 -0.75 -2.17
CA GLN A 33 -4.24 -0.67 -0.90
C GLN A 33 -5.55 -1.46 -0.98
N ALA A 34 -5.85 -2.22 0.06
CA ALA A 34 -7.17 -2.80 0.30
C ALA A 34 -7.72 -2.33 1.64
N VAL A 35 -9.04 -2.22 1.71
CA VAL A 35 -9.79 -1.88 2.93
C VAL A 35 -10.81 -2.99 3.15
N PHE A 36 -10.75 -3.63 4.31
CA PHE A 36 -11.65 -4.70 4.70
C PHE A 36 -12.46 -4.25 5.91
N ALA A 37 -13.75 -4.02 5.72
CA ALA A 37 -14.66 -3.60 6.77
C ALA A 37 -14.88 -4.72 7.80
N ALA A 38 -14.83 -4.35 9.08
CA ALA A 38 -15.06 -5.22 10.22
C ALA A 38 -16.24 -4.69 11.06
N THR A 39 -16.69 -5.51 12.01
CA THR A 39 -17.79 -5.19 12.93
C THR A 39 -17.30 -4.89 14.35
N SER A 40 -16.01 -5.13 14.63
CA SER A 40 -15.37 -4.87 15.91
C SER A 40 -13.85 -4.89 15.75
N LEU A 41 -13.12 -4.42 16.77
CA LEU A 41 -11.67 -4.49 16.78
C LEU A 41 -11.14 -5.93 16.78
N SER A 42 -11.82 -6.86 17.46
CA SER A 42 -11.43 -8.26 17.47
C SER A 42 -11.59 -8.90 16.08
N HIS A 43 -12.72 -8.64 15.41
CA HIS A 43 -12.97 -9.11 14.06
C HIS A 43 -11.94 -8.54 13.07
N ALA A 44 -11.55 -7.27 13.21
CA ALA A 44 -10.46 -6.70 12.42
C ALA A 44 -9.12 -7.37 12.71
N ALA A 45 -8.80 -7.63 13.99
CA ALA A 45 -7.54 -8.23 14.40
C ALA A 45 -7.37 -9.68 13.92
N ASP A 46 -8.46 -10.42 13.69
CA ASP A 46 -8.42 -11.80 13.18
C ASP A 46 -7.70 -11.92 11.83
N LEU A 47 -7.66 -10.85 11.03
CA LEU A 47 -6.96 -10.83 9.73
C LEU A 47 -5.43 -10.67 9.85
N ILE A 48 -4.91 -10.28 11.02
CA ILE A 48 -3.48 -9.92 11.16
C ILE A 48 -2.56 -11.12 11.00
N ALA A 49 -2.85 -12.23 11.69
CA ALA A 49 -2.05 -13.45 11.56
C ALA A 49 -2.01 -13.98 10.10
N PRO A 50 -3.14 -14.05 9.38
CA PRO A 50 -3.14 -14.37 7.95
C PRO A 50 -2.29 -13.41 7.08
N ILE A 51 -2.34 -12.10 7.35
CA ILE A 51 -1.50 -11.12 6.63
C ILE A 51 -0.01 -11.38 6.88
N VAL A 52 0.38 -11.62 8.14
CA VAL A 52 1.78 -11.91 8.51
C VAL A 52 2.27 -13.19 7.81
N ALA A 53 1.47 -14.26 7.82
CA ALA A 53 1.83 -15.50 7.13
C ALA A 53 1.96 -15.29 5.61
N ALA A 54 1.11 -14.48 4.99
CA ALA A 54 1.23 -14.12 3.58
C ALA A 54 2.48 -13.25 3.32
N ALA A 55 2.77 -12.29 4.20
CA ALA A 55 3.94 -11.42 4.12
C ALA A 55 5.24 -12.23 4.11
N GLU A 56 5.39 -13.17 5.04
CA GLU A 56 6.54 -14.08 5.10
C GLU A 56 6.64 -14.97 3.87
N ARG A 57 5.53 -15.56 3.43
CA ARG A 57 5.48 -16.47 2.27
C ARG A 57 5.90 -15.77 0.97
N PHE A 58 5.50 -14.52 0.79
CA PHE A 58 5.71 -13.78 -0.47
C PHE A 58 6.85 -12.75 -0.38
N GLY A 59 7.50 -12.61 0.78
CA GLY A 59 8.58 -11.65 0.99
C GLY A 59 8.12 -10.20 0.87
N ILE A 60 6.88 -9.90 1.25
CA ILE A 60 6.34 -8.53 1.25
C ILE A 60 6.28 -8.01 2.67
N LEU A 61 6.66 -6.74 2.86
CA LEU A 61 6.53 -6.04 4.14
C LEU A 61 5.38 -5.03 4.06
N PRO A 62 4.12 -5.44 4.29
CA PRO A 62 2.98 -4.55 4.17
C PRO A 62 2.89 -3.59 5.37
N ASP A 63 2.24 -2.44 5.15
CA ASP A 63 1.73 -1.61 6.23
C ASP A 63 0.29 -2.02 6.54
N VAL A 64 -0.02 -2.16 7.83
CA VAL A 64 -1.35 -2.60 8.28
C VAL A 64 -1.88 -1.66 9.36
N ASP A 65 -3.01 -1.01 9.08
CA ASP A 65 -3.77 -0.28 10.10
C ASP A 65 -4.96 -1.12 10.54
N VAL A 66 -5.13 -1.27 11.85
CA VAL A 66 -6.27 -2.01 12.45
C VAL A 66 -7.12 -1.06 13.26
N ARG A 67 -8.42 -1.01 12.96
CA ARG A 67 -9.42 -0.21 13.66
C ARG A 67 -10.70 -1.04 13.86
N PRO A 68 -11.59 -0.66 14.79
CA PRO A 68 -12.86 -1.37 14.96
C PRO A 68 -13.70 -1.49 13.68
N GLU A 69 -13.59 -0.50 12.79
CA GLU A 69 -14.34 -0.44 11.53
C GLU A 69 -13.70 -1.26 10.41
N GLY A 70 -12.47 -1.74 10.58
CA GLY A 70 -11.79 -2.53 9.56
C GLY A 70 -10.27 -2.48 9.57
N VAL A 71 -9.70 -3.15 8.59
CA VAL A 71 -8.26 -3.28 8.35
C VAL A 71 -7.91 -2.60 7.03
N VAL A 72 -6.88 -1.76 7.04
CA VAL A 72 -6.28 -1.23 5.82
C VAL A 72 -4.93 -1.92 5.62
N VAL A 73 -4.73 -2.53 4.46
CA VAL A 73 -3.47 -3.19 4.09
C VAL A 73 -2.88 -2.44 2.91
N ARG A 74 -1.61 -2.05 3.01
CA ARG A 74 -0.88 -1.37 1.93
C ARG A 74 0.38 -2.15 1.58
N ILE A 75 0.61 -2.30 0.28
CA ILE A 75 1.84 -2.89 -0.25
C ILE A 75 2.78 -1.74 -0.57
N PRO A 76 4.03 -1.75 -0.06
CA PRO A 76 4.99 -0.70 -0.38
C PRO A 76 5.19 -0.56 -1.88
N TYR A 77 5.16 0.68 -2.35
CA TYR A 77 5.39 1.02 -3.74
C TYR A 77 6.65 1.87 -3.84
N GLY A 78 7.71 1.28 -4.40
CA GLY A 78 8.89 2.04 -4.78
C GLY A 78 8.58 2.80 -6.05
N ARG A 79 8.42 4.13 -5.99
CA ARG A 79 8.09 4.97 -7.15
C ARG A 79 9.00 4.73 -8.38
N VAL A 80 10.26 4.37 -8.14
CA VAL A 80 11.28 4.10 -9.15
C VAL A 80 11.15 2.70 -9.77
N TRP A 81 10.59 1.74 -9.03
CA TRP A 81 10.63 0.32 -9.37
C TRP A 81 9.27 -0.25 -9.77
N GLY A 82 8.16 0.29 -9.26
CA GLY A 82 6.81 -0.21 -9.54
C GLY A 82 6.26 -1.09 -8.42
N ILE A 83 5.23 -1.89 -8.72
CA ILE A 83 4.64 -2.86 -7.77
C ILE A 83 5.39 -4.18 -7.92
N PRO A 84 5.89 -4.84 -6.85
CA PRO A 84 6.50 -6.16 -6.99
C PRO A 84 5.53 -7.14 -7.68
N ALA A 85 5.98 -7.91 -8.68
CA ALA A 85 5.10 -8.84 -9.41
C ALA A 85 4.43 -9.86 -8.45
N VAL A 86 5.16 -10.30 -7.42
CA VAL A 86 4.68 -11.21 -6.37
C VAL A 86 3.54 -10.61 -5.51
N ALA A 87 3.36 -9.29 -5.54
CA ALA A 87 2.28 -8.60 -4.83
C ALA A 87 0.89 -9.06 -5.24
N VAL A 88 0.72 -9.55 -6.47
CA VAL A 88 -0.56 -10.12 -6.93
C VAL A 88 -0.97 -11.31 -6.07
N GLU A 89 -0.04 -12.23 -5.79
CA GLU A 89 -0.32 -13.44 -5.03
C GLU A 89 -0.48 -13.17 -3.52
N PHE A 90 0.29 -12.21 -3.00
CA PHE A 90 0.06 -11.68 -1.65
C PHE A 90 -1.34 -11.06 -1.51
N ALA A 91 -1.70 -10.13 -2.40
CA ALA A 91 -2.99 -9.44 -2.39
C ALA A 91 -4.16 -10.43 -2.49
N ALA A 92 -4.08 -11.39 -3.42
CA ALA A 92 -5.09 -12.43 -3.59
C ALA A 92 -5.23 -13.34 -2.34
N THR A 93 -4.10 -13.66 -1.69
CA THR A 93 -4.10 -14.46 -0.47
C THR A 93 -4.73 -13.72 0.71
N VAL A 94 -4.43 -12.44 0.88
CA VAL A 94 -5.05 -11.59 1.90
C VAL A 94 -6.55 -11.43 1.66
N SER A 95 -6.96 -11.17 0.41
CA SER A 95 -8.39 -11.10 0.03
C SER A 95 -9.15 -12.39 0.36
N ARG A 96 -8.57 -13.55 0.09
CA ARG A 96 -9.17 -14.85 0.43
C ARG A 96 -9.30 -15.03 1.94
N ALA A 97 -8.25 -14.71 2.71
CA ALA A 97 -8.30 -14.80 4.16
C ALA A 97 -9.36 -13.85 4.78
N ALA A 98 -9.47 -12.63 4.25
CA ALA A 98 -10.51 -11.68 4.66
C ALA A 98 -11.91 -12.26 4.41
N ALA A 99 -12.14 -12.87 3.24
CA ALA A 99 -13.42 -13.52 2.93
C ALA A 99 -13.72 -14.72 3.84
N GLU A 100 -12.73 -15.56 4.15
CA GLU A 100 -12.86 -16.70 5.08
C GLU A 100 -13.23 -16.25 6.50
N LEU A 101 -12.77 -15.07 6.91
CA LEU A 101 -13.07 -14.44 8.19
C LEU A 101 -14.32 -13.54 8.15
N ALA A 102 -15.03 -13.47 7.02
CA ALA A 102 -16.21 -12.62 6.83
C ALA A 102 -15.97 -11.10 6.94
N LEU A 103 -14.75 -10.62 6.71
CA LEU A 103 -14.51 -9.20 6.46
C LEU A 103 -14.97 -8.82 5.05
N THR A 104 -15.61 -7.67 4.91
CA THR A 104 -16.15 -7.22 3.62
C THR A 104 -15.17 -6.28 2.93
N PRO A 105 -14.67 -6.58 1.71
CA PRO A 105 -13.83 -5.65 0.98
C PRO A 105 -14.63 -4.41 0.58
N ASP A 106 -14.06 -3.23 0.81
CA ASP A 106 -14.61 -1.95 0.40
C ASP A 106 -13.55 -1.13 -0.37
N PRO A 107 -13.33 -1.43 -1.66
CA PRO A 107 -12.35 -0.73 -2.47
C PRO A 107 -12.68 0.75 -2.69
N SER A 108 -13.89 1.20 -2.39
CA SER A 108 -14.27 2.62 -2.49
C SER A 108 -13.65 3.47 -1.36
N ARG A 109 -13.26 2.84 -0.25
CA ARG A 109 -12.60 3.49 0.90
C ARG A 109 -11.08 3.58 0.75
N ALA A 110 -10.50 2.95 -0.27
CA ALA A 110 -9.07 3.08 -0.55
C ALA A 110 -8.77 4.51 -1.02
N GLN A 111 -7.91 5.20 -0.27
CA GLN A 111 -7.56 6.59 -0.53
C GLN A 111 -6.12 6.88 -0.12
N SER A 112 -5.51 7.81 -0.83
CA SER A 112 -4.25 8.46 -0.49
C SER A 112 -4.43 9.96 -0.71
N ILE A 113 -3.93 10.75 0.25
CA ILE A 113 -4.00 12.21 0.21
C ILE A 113 -2.59 12.74 0.06
N GLY A 114 -2.38 13.56 -0.97
CA GLY A 114 -1.13 14.28 -1.17
C GLY A 114 -1.27 15.77 -0.81
N VAL A 115 -0.28 16.36 -0.15
CA VAL A 115 -0.25 17.80 0.16
C VAL A 115 0.93 18.46 -0.54
N TYR A 116 0.62 19.28 -1.54
CA TYR A 116 1.63 20.01 -2.29
C TYR A 116 1.74 21.45 -1.78
N VAL A 117 2.95 21.84 -1.38
CA VAL A 117 3.26 23.20 -0.94
C VAL A 117 3.86 23.97 -2.11
N ALA A 118 3.15 25.01 -2.56
CA ALA A 118 3.72 25.95 -3.52
C ALA A 118 4.68 26.92 -2.81
N GLN A 119 5.83 27.16 -3.43
CA GLN A 119 6.84 28.11 -2.96
C GLN A 119 7.24 29.08 -4.07
N ASN A 120 7.80 30.23 -3.69
CA ASN A 120 8.45 31.13 -4.63
C ASN A 120 9.75 30.47 -5.14
N SER A 121 10.14 30.71 -6.40
CA SER A 121 11.35 30.16 -7.03
C SER A 121 12.65 30.46 -6.30
N GLU A 122 12.69 31.51 -5.47
CA GLU A 122 13.86 31.91 -4.69
C GLU A 122 13.85 31.38 -3.25
N VAL A 123 12.82 30.62 -2.86
CA VAL A 123 12.65 30.09 -1.50
C VAL A 123 12.62 28.58 -1.56
N ASP A 124 13.37 27.94 -0.66
CA ASP A 124 13.20 26.52 -0.36
C ASP A 124 12.46 26.36 0.97
N ALA A 125 11.18 25.97 0.89
CA ALA A 125 10.32 25.71 2.05
C ALA A 125 10.52 24.30 2.62
N ARG A 126 11.25 23.41 1.93
CA ARG A 126 11.36 22.00 2.29
C ARG A 126 11.97 21.79 3.68
N PRO A 127 13.08 22.44 4.08
CA PRO A 127 13.63 22.25 5.43
C PRO A 127 12.66 22.63 6.54
N PHE A 128 11.83 23.65 6.32
CA PHE A 128 10.79 24.06 7.28
C PHE A 128 9.72 22.98 7.43
N PHE A 129 9.15 22.46 6.33
CA PHE A 129 8.09 21.46 6.39
C PHE A 129 8.58 20.10 6.90
N LEU A 130 9.80 19.68 6.55
CA LEU A 130 10.41 18.48 7.13
C LEU A 130 10.51 18.59 8.65
N ALA A 131 11.00 19.73 9.16
CA ALA A 131 11.11 19.98 10.59
C ALA A 131 9.73 20.09 11.28
N ALA A 132 8.77 20.79 10.66
CA ALA A 132 7.45 21.01 11.24
C ALA A 132 6.59 19.75 11.30
N LEU A 133 6.69 18.88 10.29
CA LEU A 133 5.91 17.63 10.21
C LEU A 133 6.66 16.43 10.79
N GLY A 134 7.97 16.54 11.01
CA GLY A 134 8.83 15.41 11.36
C GLY A 134 8.93 14.37 10.25
N TYR A 135 8.88 14.83 8.99
CA TYR A 135 8.95 13.97 7.80
C TYR A 135 10.40 13.81 7.35
N GLU A 136 10.65 12.75 6.59
CA GLU A 136 11.93 12.44 5.96
C GLU A 136 11.89 12.73 4.47
N ASP A 137 13.05 13.02 3.89
CA ASP A 137 13.19 13.20 2.45
C ASP A 137 12.80 11.93 1.69
N PHE A 138 11.94 12.07 0.68
CA PHE A 138 11.55 10.99 -0.22
C PHE A 138 11.75 11.39 -1.68
N GLY A 139 12.95 11.16 -2.19
CA GLY A 139 13.35 11.65 -3.52
C GLY A 139 13.48 13.17 -3.55
N ASP A 140 13.47 13.74 -4.76
CA ASP A 140 13.83 15.16 -4.97
C ASP A 140 12.69 16.13 -4.60
N THR A 141 11.44 15.69 -4.66
CA THR A 141 10.26 16.57 -4.52
C THR A 141 9.35 16.21 -3.36
N ASP A 142 9.38 14.97 -2.88
CA ASP A 142 8.38 14.46 -1.95
C ASP A 142 8.99 14.26 -0.55
N ALA A 143 8.14 14.20 0.48
CA ALA A 143 8.54 13.88 1.83
C ALA A 143 7.57 12.83 2.41
N ILE A 144 8.04 12.03 3.35
CA ILE A 144 7.22 10.95 3.91
C ILE A 144 7.31 10.93 5.43
N GLY A 145 6.17 10.71 6.09
CA GLY A 145 6.16 10.45 7.52
C GLY A 145 6.89 9.12 7.82
N PRO A 146 7.73 9.03 8.87
CA PRO A 146 8.47 7.81 9.19
C PRO A 146 7.58 6.56 9.40
N LEU A 147 6.35 6.78 9.86
CA LEU A 147 5.35 5.72 10.08
C LEU A 147 4.47 5.43 8.87
N ARG A 148 4.64 6.17 7.76
CA ARG A 148 3.90 6.00 6.50
C ARG A 148 2.36 6.02 6.63
N CYS A 149 1.86 6.69 7.67
CA CYS A 149 0.44 6.78 8.00
C CYS A 149 -0.20 8.15 7.74
N GLY A 150 0.62 9.18 7.47
CA GLY A 150 0.20 10.54 7.16
C GLY A 150 0.07 10.79 5.65
N PRO A 151 -0.39 12.00 5.28
CA PRO A 151 -0.30 12.49 3.90
C PRO A 151 1.15 12.44 3.38
N GLN A 152 1.31 12.42 2.06
CA GLN A 152 2.62 12.54 1.39
C GLN A 152 2.71 13.80 0.54
#